data_AF-A0AAD5K2H1-F1
#
_entry.id   AF-A0AAD5K2H1-F1
#
_cell.length_a   1.000
_cell.length_b   1.000
_cell.length_c   1.000
_cell.angle_alpha   90.00
_cell.angle_beta   90.00
_cell.angle_gamma   90.00
#
_symmetry.space_group_name_H-M   'P 1'
#
loop_
_entity.id
_entity.type
_entity.pdbx_description
1 polymer ?
#
loop_
_entity_poly.entity_id
_entity_poly.type
_entity_poly.pdbx_seq_one_letter_code
_entity_poly.pdbx_strand_id
1 'polypeptide(L)'
;MTKEGAPNNELMLSTCRNDQEDMLEELLKEGSCDPNFVDGAGNTAAHYAAKAGSIGCLELLVNLDDIDLDVKNRLEGDTPLHKAVQHQDEDVPMAVAMVEILLEAGADPNLENRNKLTPITLVNPQNKELKELLEQGQAAFQMDDSDIANDDVAGDSDDDQPSD
;
A
#
# COMPACT_ATOMS: atom_id res chain seq x y z
N MET A 1 10.03 -28.90 4.96
CA MET A 1 9.86 -27.47 4.65
C MET A 1 10.02 -27.35 3.16
N THR A 2 8.90 -27.45 2.46
CA THR A 2 8.82 -27.85 1.04
C THR A 2 9.33 -26.73 0.14
N LYS A 3 10.09 -27.10 -0.90
CA LYS A 3 10.57 -26.22 -1.96
C LYS A 3 9.44 -25.76 -2.91
N GLU A 4 8.19 -25.92 -2.51
CA GLU A 4 6.99 -25.70 -3.34
C GLU A 4 6.50 -24.25 -3.32
N GLY A 5 6.87 -23.43 -2.33
CA GLY A 5 6.46 -22.02 -2.28
C GLY A 5 7.21 -21.11 -3.26
N ALA A 6 8.47 -21.41 -3.59
CA ALA A 6 9.27 -20.60 -4.51
C ALA A 6 8.68 -20.50 -5.94
N PRO A 7 8.23 -21.59 -6.60
CA PRO A 7 7.58 -21.48 -7.91
C PRO A 7 6.23 -20.75 -7.84
N ASN A 8 5.45 -20.93 -6.77
CA ASN A 8 4.14 -20.29 -6.64
C ASN A 8 4.24 -18.79 -6.36
N ASN A 9 5.29 -18.36 -5.65
CA ASN A 9 5.61 -16.95 -5.47
C ASN A 9 5.91 -16.27 -6.81
N GLU A 10 6.81 -16.85 -7.62
CA GLU A 10 7.13 -16.31 -8.95
C GLU A 10 5.90 -16.33 -9.88
N LEU A 11 5.07 -17.38 -9.76
CA LEU A 11 3.81 -17.49 -10.48
C LEU A 11 2.87 -16.36 -10.10
N MET A 12 2.65 -16.10 -8.80
CA MET A 12 1.84 -15.00 -8.27
C MET A 12 2.30 -13.64 -8.81
N LEU A 13 3.61 -13.37 -8.84
CA LEU A 13 4.14 -12.13 -9.41
C LEU A 13 3.79 -11.99 -10.90
N SER A 14 3.93 -13.09 -11.67
CA SER A 14 3.60 -13.09 -13.09
C SER A 14 2.08 -12.97 -13.35
N THR A 15 1.26 -13.58 -12.50
CA THR A 15 -0.20 -13.48 -12.49
C THR A 15 -0.66 -12.04 -12.30
N CYS A 16 -0.09 -11.34 -11.31
CA CYS A 16 -0.39 -9.92 -11.06
C CYS A 16 0.10 -9.00 -12.16
N ARG A 17 1.20 -9.34 -12.85
CA ARG A 17 1.70 -8.56 -14.00
C ARG A 17 0.77 -8.66 -15.22
N ASN A 18 0.01 -9.75 -15.35
CA ASN A 18 -0.82 -10.03 -16.52
C ASN A 18 -2.33 -9.94 -16.22
N ASP A 19 -2.71 -9.37 -15.09
CA ASP A 19 -4.10 -9.23 -14.63
C ASP A 19 -4.91 -10.54 -14.63
N GLN A 20 -4.29 -11.63 -14.16
CA GLN A 20 -4.93 -12.96 -14.11
C GLN A 20 -5.64 -13.19 -12.77
N GLU A 21 -6.69 -12.43 -12.49
CA GLU A 21 -7.43 -12.40 -11.21
C GLU A 21 -7.84 -13.80 -10.70
N ASP A 22 -8.52 -14.60 -11.54
CA ASP A 22 -8.98 -15.95 -11.15
C ASP A 22 -7.82 -16.83 -10.64
N MET A 23 -6.67 -16.74 -11.30
CA MET A 23 -5.49 -17.52 -10.94
C MET A 23 -4.84 -17.02 -9.65
N LEU A 24 -4.87 -15.70 -9.42
CA LEU A 24 -4.41 -15.13 -8.16
C LEU A 24 -5.28 -15.62 -7.00
N GLU A 25 -6.59 -15.59 -7.18
CA GLU A 25 -7.55 -16.02 -6.18
C GLU A 25 -7.34 -17.50 -5.80
N GLU A 26 -7.09 -18.37 -6.79
CA GLU A 26 -6.74 -19.78 -6.56
C GLU A 26 -5.46 -19.93 -5.74
N LEU A 27 -4.37 -19.23 -6.11
CA LEU A 27 -3.08 -19.30 -5.41
C LEU A 27 -3.19 -18.83 -3.95
N LEU A 28 -3.92 -17.74 -3.72
CA LEU A 28 -4.14 -17.19 -2.38
C LEU A 28 -4.98 -18.16 -1.52
N LYS A 29 -6.02 -18.78 -2.09
CA LYS A 29 -6.85 -19.79 -1.39
C LYS A 29 -6.07 -21.05 -1.02
N GLU A 30 -5.12 -21.46 -1.86
CA GLU A 30 -4.26 -22.61 -1.56
C GLU A 30 -3.28 -22.33 -0.42
N GLY A 31 -2.97 -21.05 -0.13
CA GLY A 31 -2.02 -20.64 0.91
C GLY A 31 -0.59 -21.12 0.63
N SER A 32 -0.28 -21.36 -0.65
CA SER A 32 1.00 -21.93 -1.10
C SER A 32 2.00 -20.86 -1.54
N CYS A 33 1.60 -19.59 -1.55
CA CYS A 33 2.45 -18.42 -1.80
C CYS A 33 2.50 -17.47 -0.59
N ASP A 34 3.55 -16.66 -0.56
CA ASP A 34 3.72 -15.54 0.36
C ASP A 34 3.34 -14.23 -0.39
N PRO A 35 2.25 -13.53 -0.02
CA PRO A 35 1.79 -12.33 -0.72
C PRO A 35 2.81 -11.18 -0.69
N ASN A 36 3.71 -11.18 0.31
CA ASN A 36 4.77 -10.18 0.46
C ASN A 36 6.12 -10.65 -0.12
N PHE A 37 6.13 -11.77 -0.83
CA PHE A 37 7.33 -12.24 -1.51
C PHE A 37 7.89 -11.15 -2.43
N VAL A 38 9.21 -10.98 -2.37
CA VAL A 38 9.96 -10.08 -3.24
C VAL A 38 10.85 -10.86 -4.19
N ASP A 39 10.85 -10.46 -5.47
CA ASP A 39 11.80 -10.99 -6.45
C ASP A 39 13.21 -10.41 -6.28
N GLY A 40 14.12 -10.79 -7.19
CA GLY A 40 15.49 -10.26 -7.22
C GLY A 40 15.59 -8.74 -7.42
N ALA A 41 14.55 -8.10 -7.98
CA ALA A 41 14.43 -6.66 -8.12
C ALA A 41 13.74 -6.00 -6.91
N GLY A 42 13.33 -6.77 -5.90
CA GLY A 42 12.63 -6.28 -4.72
C GLY A 42 11.17 -5.96 -4.95
N ASN A 43 10.57 -6.37 -6.08
CA ASN A 43 9.17 -6.12 -6.37
C ASN A 43 8.29 -7.21 -5.74
N THR A 44 7.20 -6.78 -5.12
CA THR A 44 6.09 -7.63 -4.65
C THR A 44 5.02 -7.80 -5.73
N ALA A 45 4.02 -8.63 -5.46
CA ALA A 45 2.83 -8.77 -6.30
C ALA A 45 2.13 -7.41 -6.52
N ALA A 46 1.99 -6.61 -5.45
CA ALA A 46 1.38 -5.28 -5.50
C ALA A 46 2.14 -4.31 -6.41
N HIS A 47 3.49 -4.37 -6.45
CA HIS A 47 4.27 -3.58 -7.40
C HIS A 47 3.94 -3.91 -8.85
N TYR A 48 3.78 -5.20 -9.15
CA TYR A 48 3.48 -5.64 -10.51
C TYR A 48 2.06 -5.29 -10.91
N ALA A 49 1.08 -5.47 -10.03
CA ALA A 49 -0.29 -5.07 -10.27
C ALA A 49 -0.38 -3.55 -10.52
N ALA A 50 0.22 -2.75 -9.62
CA ALA A 50 0.24 -1.29 -9.74
C ALA A 50 0.97 -0.80 -11.00
N LYS A 51 2.06 -1.45 -11.40
CA LYS A 51 2.79 -1.10 -12.63
C LYS A 51 1.99 -1.44 -13.89
N ALA A 52 1.29 -2.58 -13.88
CA ALA A 52 0.59 -3.10 -15.05
C ALA A 52 -0.85 -2.58 -15.22
N GLY A 53 -1.40 -1.89 -14.22
CA GLY A 53 -2.82 -1.48 -14.24
C GLY A 53 -3.77 -2.62 -13.88
N SER A 54 -3.30 -3.67 -13.21
CA SER A 54 -4.06 -4.89 -12.91
C SER A 54 -4.93 -4.71 -11.67
N ILE A 55 -6.03 -3.96 -11.82
CA ILE A 55 -6.91 -3.59 -10.70
C ILE A 55 -7.49 -4.82 -9.99
N GLY A 56 -8.00 -5.82 -10.71
CA GLY A 56 -8.60 -6.99 -10.07
C GLY A 56 -7.60 -7.73 -9.19
N CYS A 57 -6.35 -7.87 -9.67
CA CYS A 57 -5.28 -8.43 -8.85
C CYS A 57 -4.93 -7.55 -7.65
N LEU A 58 -4.91 -6.22 -7.83
CA LEU A 58 -4.61 -5.29 -6.74
C LEU A 58 -5.67 -5.33 -5.64
N GLU A 59 -6.97 -5.34 -6.01
CA GLU A 59 -8.09 -5.48 -5.09
C GLU A 59 -8.01 -6.77 -4.26
N LEU A 60 -7.66 -7.90 -4.89
CA LEU A 60 -7.46 -9.15 -4.15
C LEU A 60 -6.31 -9.06 -3.14
N LEU A 61 -5.20 -8.42 -3.50
CA LEU A 61 -4.02 -8.32 -2.63
C LEU A 61 -4.25 -7.42 -1.42
N VAL A 62 -4.89 -6.26 -1.60
CA VAL A 62 -5.11 -5.30 -0.50
C VAL A 62 -6.09 -5.81 0.55
N ASN A 63 -6.93 -6.78 0.20
CA ASN A 63 -7.87 -7.41 1.12
C ASN A 63 -7.25 -8.53 1.98
N LEU A 64 -5.94 -8.76 1.89
CA LEU A 64 -5.23 -9.76 2.71
C LEU A 64 -4.81 -9.12 4.04
N ASP A 65 -5.07 -9.82 5.15
CA ASP A 65 -4.82 -9.31 6.52
C ASP A 65 -3.34 -8.90 6.77
N ASP A 66 -2.39 -9.63 6.18
CA ASP A 66 -0.95 -9.45 6.42
C ASP A 66 -0.20 -8.80 5.24
N ILE A 67 -0.90 -8.11 4.32
CA ILE A 67 -0.25 -7.48 3.17
C ILE A 67 0.60 -6.26 3.58
N ASP A 68 1.84 -6.20 3.08
CA ASP A 68 2.74 -5.06 3.23
C ASP A 68 2.79 -4.25 1.92
N LEU A 69 2.13 -3.09 1.95
CA LEU A 69 2.05 -2.16 0.81
C LEU A 69 3.16 -1.11 0.80
N ASP A 70 4.09 -1.16 1.77
CA ASP A 70 5.15 -0.17 1.95
C ASP A 70 6.54 -0.71 1.58
N VAL A 71 6.60 -1.96 1.11
CA VAL A 71 7.82 -2.58 0.58
C VAL A 71 8.41 -1.69 -0.52
N LYS A 72 9.69 -1.36 -0.40
CA LYS A 72 10.43 -0.60 -1.42
C LYS A 72 11.23 -1.52 -2.32
N ASN A 73 11.04 -1.38 -3.62
CA ASN A 73 11.81 -2.14 -4.59
C ASN A 73 13.30 -1.78 -4.56
N ARG A 74 14.14 -2.65 -5.13
CA ARG A 74 15.60 -2.51 -5.03
C ARG A 74 16.16 -1.45 -5.96
N LEU A 75 15.57 -1.25 -7.14
CA LEU A 75 16.15 -0.38 -8.16
C LEU A 75 15.89 1.09 -7.85
N GLU A 76 14.62 1.47 -7.77
CA GLU A 76 14.20 2.86 -7.57
C GLU A 76 13.91 3.17 -6.09
N GLY A 77 13.67 2.15 -5.25
CA GLY A 77 13.11 2.36 -3.91
C GLY A 77 11.64 2.72 -3.95
N ASP A 78 10.97 2.48 -5.07
CA ASP A 78 9.55 2.76 -5.25
C ASP A 78 8.74 1.74 -4.44
N THR A 79 7.65 2.20 -3.84
CA THR A 79 6.58 1.35 -3.28
C THR A 79 5.53 1.03 -4.37
N PRO A 80 4.58 0.11 -4.16
CA PRO A 80 3.42 -0.07 -5.04
C PRO A 80 2.72 1.25 -5.37
N LEU A 81 2.56 2.15 -4.38
CA LEU A 81 1.92 3.46 -4.57
C LEU A 81 2.70 4.36 -5.53
N HIS A 82 4.04 4.31 -5.52
CA HIS A 82 4.84 5.02 -6.53
C HIS A 82 4.58 4.47 -7.94
N LYS A 83 4.48 3.14 -8.08
CA LYS A 83 4.21 2.51 -9.39
C LYS A 83 2.80 2.84 -9.90
N ALA A 84 1.80 2.89 -9.02
CA ALA A 84 0.45 3.30 -9.37
C ALA A 84 0.42 4.74 -9.91
N VAL A 85 1.13 5.67 -9.27
CA VAL A 85 1.24 7.06 -9.77
C VAL A 85 1.96 7.14 -11.11
N GLN A 86 3.04 6.38 -11.31
CA GLN A 86 3.77 6.34 -12.59
C GLN A 86 2.90 5.83 -13.75
N HIS A 87 1.89 5.00 -13.48
CA HIS A 87 0.97 4.48 -14.50
C HIS A 87 0.10 5.58 -15.16
N GLN A 88 0.04 6.79 -14.58
CA GLN A 88 -0.70 7.92 -15.17
C GLN A 88 -0.20 8.30 -16.58
N ASP A 89 1.06 7.96 -16.90
CA ASP A 89 1.64 8.22 -18.22
C ASP A 89 1.05 7.28 -19.29
N GLU A 90 0.43 6.18 -18.87
CA GLU A 90 -0.26 5.20 -19.71
C GLU A 90 -1.77 5.40 -19.67
N ASP A 91 -2.36 5.44 -18.47
CA ASP A 91 -3.80 5.58 -18.25
C ASP A 91 -4.08 6.33 -16.94
N VAL A 92 -4.59 7.57 -17.08
CA VAL A 92 -4.89 8.46 -15.93
C VAL A 92 -6.01 7.91 -15.05
N PRO A 93 -7.21 7.56 -15.57
CA PRO A 93 -8.25 6.92 -14.78
C PRO A 93 -7.77 5.67 -14.02
N MET A 94 -6.97 4.82 -14.67
CA MET A 94 -6.43 3.61 -14.03
C MET A 94 -5.50 3.96 -12.86
N ALA A 95 -4.62 4.94 -13.04
CA ALA A 95 -3.73 5.41 -11.98
C ALA A 95 -4.50 5.98 -10.79
N VAL A 96 -5.59 6.74 -11.02
CA VAL A 96 -6.45 7.28 -9.96
C VAL A 96 -7.07 6.14 -9.15
N ALA A 97 -7.68 5.15 -9.81
CA ALA A 97 -8.30 4.03 -9.13
C ALA A 97 -7.30 3.19 -8.32
N MET A 98 -6.12 2.89 -8.87
CA MET A 98 -5.09 2.16 -8.13
C MET A 98 -4.55 2.93 -6.92
N VAL A 99 -4.40 4.24 -7.03
CA VAL A 99 -3.99 5.09 -5.90
C VAL A 99 -5.06 5.11 -4.83
N GLU A 100 -6.34 5.22 -5.19
CA GLU A 100 -7.47 5.16 -4.25
C GLU A 100 -7.45 3.84 -3.47
N ILE A 101 -7.39 2.70 -4.17
CA ILE A 101 -7.34 1.37 -3.57
C ILE A 101 -6.17 1.24 -2.57
N LEU A 102 -4.97 1.68 -2.95
CA LEU A 102 -3.78 1.57 -2.10
C LEU A 102 -3.86 2.48 -0.86
N LEU A 103 -4.39 3.70 -1.00
CA LEU A 103 -4.55 4.62 0.11
C LEU A 103 -5.62 4.14 1.11
N GLU A 104 -6.75 3.64 0.60
CA GLU A 104 -7.81 3.05 1.44
C GLU A 104 -7.32 1.82 2.21
N ALA A 105 -6.40 1.07 1.61
CA ALA A 105 -5.73 -0.07 2.25
C ALA A 105 -4.60 0.32 3.22
N GLY A 106 -4.34 1.61 3.42
CA GLY A 106 -3.38 2.10 4.41
C GLY A 106 -1.92 2.19 3.93
N ALA A 107 -1.66 2.16 2.61
CA ALA A 107 -0.30 2.40 2.10
C ALA A 107 0.18 3.82 2.46
N ASP A 108 1.42 3.98 2.94
CA ASP A 108 1.93 5.27 3.39
C ASP A 108 2.29 6.19 2.19
N PRO A 109 1.56 7.31 2.00
CA PRO A 109 1.80 8.25 0.90
C PRO A 109 3.00 9.17 1.11
N ASN A 110 3.71 9.05 2.24
CA ASN A 110 4.83 9.91 2.60
C ASN A 110 6.20 9.24 2.38
N LEU A 111 6.21 7.95 2.03
CA LEU A 111 7.45 7.22 1.83
C LEU A 111 8.23 7.79 0.64
N GLU A 112 9.50 8.11 0.89
CA GLU A 112 10.43 8.52 -0.17
C GLU A 112 11.07 7.32 -0.87
N ASN A 113 11.12 7.34 -2.20
CA ASN A 113 12.00 6.45 -2.96
C ASN A 113 13.49 6.86 -2.85
N ARG A 114 14.38 6.18 -3.56
CA ARG A 114 15.84 6.46 -3.52
C ARG A 114 16.20 7.84 -4.05
N ASN A 115 15.33 8.44 -4.87
CA ASN A 115 15.50 9.79 -5.40
C ASN A 115 14.94 10.87 -4.48
N LYS A 116 14.49 10.53 -3.26
CA LYS A 116 13.86 11.49 -2.33
C LYS A 116 12.53 12.03 -2.83
N LEU A 117 11.86 11.25 -3.67
CA LEU A 117 10.56 11.57 -4.22
C LEU A 117 9.50 10.74 -3.51
N THR A 118 8.44 11.38 -3.05
CA THR A 118 7.21 10.72 -2.58
C THR A 118 6.25 10.51 -3.75
N PRO A 119 5.21 9.67 -3.63
CA PRO A 119 4.26 9.43 -4.73
C PRO A 119 3.67 10.73 -5.29
N ILE A 120 3.26 11.67 -4.45
CA ILE A 120 2.69 12.96 -4.91
C ILE A 120 3.67 13.79 -5.76
N THR A 121 4.97 13.69 -5.50
CA THR A 121 5.97 14.45 -6.28
C THR A 121 6.18 13.91 -7.69
N LEU A 122 5.70 12.69 -7.96
CA LEU A 122 5.71 12.08 -9.29
C LEU A 122 4.46 12.42 -10.12
N VAL A 123 3.45 13.07 -9.52
CA VAL A 123 2.20 13.40 -10.22
C VAL A 123 2.48 14.42 -11.32
N ASN A 124 1.94 14.17 -12.51
CA ASN A 124 1.96 15.12 -13.61
C ASN A 124 1.23 16.40 -13.18
N PRO A 125 1.81 17.60 -13.31
CA PRO A 125 1.16 18.85 -12.89
C PRO A 125 -0.23 19.11 -13.50
N GLN A 126 -0.59 18.45 -14.61
CA GLN A 126 -1.91 18.56 -15.22
C GLN A 126 -2.95 17.61 -14.59
N ASN A 127 -2.52 16.56 -13.90
CA ASN A 127 -3.38 15.58 -13.25
C ASN A 127 -3.76 16.06 -11.85
N LYS A 128 -4.69 17.03 -11.80
CA LYS A 128 -5.15 17.63 -10.55
C LYS A 128 -5.87 16.64 -9.64
N GLU A 129 -6.66 15.75 -10.23
CA GLU A 129 -7.42 14.73 -9.51
C GLU A 129 -6.49 13.81 -8.71
N LEU A 130 -5.47 13.23 -9.36
CA LEU A 130 -4.49 12.37 -8.69
C LEU A 130 -3.70 13.12 -7.60
N LYS A 131 -3.40 14.41 -7.84
CA LYS A 131 -2.71 15.25 -6.86
C LYS A 131 -3.59 15.47 -5.62
N GLU A 132 -4.85 15.85 -5.83
CA GLU A 132 -5.81 16.09 -4.75
C GLU A 132 -6.07 14.81 -3.94
N LEU A 133 -6.17 13.65 -4.59
CA LEU A 133 -6.33 12.35 -3.94
C LEU A 133 -5.14 12.03 -3.01
N LEU A 134 -3.91 12.23 -3.47
CA LEU A 134 -2.73 12.02 -2.64
C LEU A 134 -2.58 13.05 -1.52
N GLU A 135 -2.98 14.31 -1.73
CA GLU A 135 -3.02 15.32 -0.66
C GLU A 135 -4.01 14.91 0.45
N GLN A 136 -5.18 14.38 0.07
CA GLN A 136 -6.16 13.84 1.00
C GLN A 136 -5.62 12.62 1.76
N GLY A 137 -4.99 11.68 1.05
CA GLY A 137 -4.35 10.51 1.68
C GLY A 137 -3.27 10.91 2.69
N GLN A 138 -2.41 11.89 2.36
CA GLN A 138 -1.40 12.42 3.28
C GLN A 138 -2.01 13.09 4.50
N ALA A 139 -3.12 13.82 4.34
CA ALA A 139 -3.82 14.46 5.45
C ALA A 139 -4.48 13.42 6.37
N ALA A 140 -5.10 12.38 5.80
CA ALA A 140 -5.72 11.30 6.57
C ALA A 140 -4.68 10.52 7.40
N PHE A 141 -3.53 10.18 6.79
CA PHE A 141 -2.46 9.43 7.45
C PHE A 141 -1.85 10.19 8.66
N GLN A 142 -1.81 11.52 8.60
CA GLN A 142 -1.32 12.36 9.70
C GLN A 142 -2.28 12.45 10.89
N MET A 143 -3.59 12.24 10.68
CA MET A 143 -4.58 12.37 11.74
C MET A 143 -4.60 11.16 12.69
N ASP A 144 -4.34 9.96 12.17
CA ASP A 144 -4.34 8.70 12.94
C ASP A 144 -3.29 8.70 14.07
N ASP A 145 -2.11 9.31 13.84
CA ASP A 145 -1.07 9.44 14.87
C ASP A 145 -1.42 10.43 16.00
N SER A 146 -2.34 11.37 15.76
CA SER A 146 -2.62 12.48 16.70
C SER A 146 -3.72 12.18 17.73
N ASP A 147 -4.54 11.15 17.52
CA ASP A 147 -5.67 10.82 18.39
C ASP A 147 -5.30 9.86 19.55
N ILE A 148 -4.04 9.44 19.68
CA ILE A 148 -3.56 8.54 20.75
C ILE A 148 -3.18 9.29 22.05
N ALA A 149 -3.04 10.61 22.02
CA ALA A 149 -2.57 11.38 23.18
C ALA A 149 -3.67 12.26 23.78
N ASN A 150 -4.59 11.69 24.56
CA ASN A 150 -5.37 12.39 25.61
C ASN A 150 -6.18 11.44 26.53
N ASP A 151 -5.55 10.38 27.06
CA ASP A 151 -6.09 9.65 28.24
C ASP A 151 -5.18 9.81 29.46
N ASP A 152 -4.67 11.03 29.66
CA ASP A 152 -4.01 11.41 30.90
C ASP A 152 -5.06 11.64 32.00
N VAL A 153 -5.29 10.56 32.75
CA VAL A 153 -5.33 10.52 34.21
C VAL A 153 -6.06 11.70 34.85
N ALA A 154 -7.38 11.59 34.97
CA ALA A 154 -8.10 12.28 36.03
C ALA A 154 -7.62 11.70 37.36
N GLY A 155 -6.63 12.39 37.97
CA GLY A 155 -6.17 12.12 39.31
C GLY A 155 -7.35 12.16 40.28
N ASP A 156 -7.65 11.00 40.85
CA ASP A 156 -8.48 10.84 42.03
C ASP A 156 -7.86 11.69 43.14
N SER A 157 -8.37 12.91 43.28
CA SER A 157 -8.05 13.79 44.38
C SER A 157 -9.03 13.42 45.48
N ASP A 158 -8.59 12.55 46.38
CA ASP A 158 -9.24 12.28 47.66
C ASP A 158 -9.51 13.63 48.36
N ASP A 159 -10.76 14.10 48.28
CA ASP A 159 -11.31 15.19 49.07
C ASP A 159 -11.51 14.68 50.51
N ASP A 160 -10.42 14.62 51.27
CA ASP A 160 -10.47 14.43 52.73
C ASP A 160 -10.80 15.80 53.38
N GLN A 161 -12.08 16.01 53.66
CA GLN A 161 -12.62 17.23 54.29
C GLN A 161 -12.04 17.49 55.69
N PRO A 162 -11.74 18.75 56.07
CA PRO A 162 -11.66 19.12 57.47
C PRO A 162 -12.96 19.78 57.96
N SER A 163 -13.49 19.21 59.06
CA SER A 163 -14.14 19.83 60.23
C SER A 163 -15.31 20.82 60.03
N ASP A 164 -16.49 20.43 60.53
CA ASP A 164 -17.12 21.04 61.72
C ASP A 164 -18.01 20.00 62.44
#